data_AF-A0A1F8F558-F1
#
_entry.id   AF-A0A1F8F558-F1
#
_cell.length_a   1.000
_cell.length_b   1.000
_cell.length_c   1.000
_cell.angle_alpha   90.00
_cell.angle_beta   90.00
_cell.angle_gamma   90.00
#
_symmetry.space_group_name_H-M   'P 1'
#
loop_
_entity.id
_entity.type
_entity.pdbx_description
1 polymer ?
#
loop_
_entity_poly.entity_id
_entity_poly.type
_entity_poly.pdbx_seq_one_letter_code
_entity_poly.pdbx_strand_id
1 'polypeptide(L)'
;MSNQEQPKTEEKESEQKPETPDIKHLSKLFFLSYKFSQGNGIDQKYIFQYIKTKHPDWKLTKDMEKVLTASLVRSVEYFTSNKQLHQQEMSGERDIHASLESEVFNFAHQLEKEPESKNLIKILVESVVGSDYKFLISKGGRPRSESDRPTSTSDSFLSHLIYYGFLGHKTGAEEYDDMFREITDHIRAGNLSGEDLNRLKEIVFVWNEKHPDQKIDLEKELGAEV
;
A
#
# COMPACT_ATOMS: atom_id res chain seq x y z
N MET A 1 0.43 71.92 3.15
CA MET A 1 1.04 70.63 3.52
C MET A 1 -0.03 69.57 3.30
N SER A 2 0.15 68.75 2.26
CA SER A 2 -0.84 67.78 1.80
C SER A 2 -0.48 66.41 2.37
N ASN A 3 -1.32 65.86 3.26
CA ASN A 3 -1.21 64.46 3.66
C ASN A 3 -1.82 63.59 2.55
N GLN A 4 -0.99 62.80 1.88
CA GLN A 4 -1.45 61.69 1.04
C GLN A 4 -1.49 60.44 1.91
N GLU A 5 -2.70 59.95 2.19
CA GLU A 5 -2.91 58.58 2.68
C GLU A 5 -2.60 57.60 1.54
N GLN A 6 -1.67 56.68 1.77
CA GLN A 6 -1.45 55.53 0.90
C GLN A 6 -2.62 54.54 1.05
N PRO A 7 -3.10 53.90 -0.03
CA PRO A 7 -4.07 52.83 0.09
C PRO A 7 -3.38 51.57 0.63
N LYS A 8 -3.87 51.06 1.77
CA LYS A 8 -3.57 49.70 2.22
C LYS A 8 -4.04 48.72 1.16
N THR A 9 -3.10 48.02 0.54
CA THR A 9 -3.39 46.87 -0.29
C THR A 9 -3.77 45.72 0.65
N GLU A 10 -5.05 45.39 0.69
CA GLU A 10 -5.52 44.13 1.30
C GLU A 10 -4.99 42.99 0.43
N GLU A 11 -3.95 42.31 0.91
CA GLU A 11 -3.57 40.99 0.41
C GLU A 11 -4.76 40.06 0.65
N LYS A 12 -5.48 39.75 -0.42
CA LYS A 12 -6.40 38.60 -0.42
C LYS A 12 -5.54 37.36 -0.21
N GLU A 13 -5.56 36.83 1.00
CA GLU A 13 -5.21 35.44 1.28
C GLU A 13 -5.96 34.58 0.26
N SER A 14 -5.22 34.02 -0.69
CA SER A 14 -5.77 33.02 -1.59
C SER A 14 -6.06 31.79 -0.74
N GLU A 15 -7.32 31.60 -0.34
CA GLU A 15 -7.82 30.32 0.12
C GLU A 15 -7.51 29.30 -0.99
N GLN A 16 -6.41 28.56 -0.82
CA GLN A 16 -6.11 27.40 -1.66
C GLN A 16 -7.27 26.42 -1.44
N LYS A 17 -8.11 26.32 -2.46
CA LYS A 17 -9.20 25.34 -2.50
C LYS A 17 -8.56 23.96 -2.28
N PRO A 18 -9.10 23.12 -1.38
CA PRO A 18 -8.54 21.80 -1.12
C PRO A 18 -8.40 21.05 -2.46
N GLU A 19 -7.19 20.56 -2.73
CA GLU A 19 -6.89 19.83 -3.95
C GLU A 19 -7.82 18.62 -4.03
N THR A 20 -8.66 18.60 -5.06
CA THR A 20 -9.60 17.49 -5.24
C THR A 20 -8.86 16.37 -5.96
N PRO A 21 -8.68 15.20 -5.32
CA PRO A 21 -7.90 14.12 -5.92
C PRO A 21 -8.53 13.59 -7.20
N ASP A 22 -7.71 13.24 -8.19
CA ASP A 22 -8.17 12.59 -9.42
C ASP A 22 -8.73 11.20 -9.12
N ILE A 23 -9.96 10.95 -9.58
CA ILE A 23 -10.69 9.69 -9.33
C ILE A 23 -9.95 8.48 -9.92
N LYS A 24 -9.29 8.64 -11.07
CA LYS A 24 -8.54 7.52 -11.69
C LYS A 24 -7.33 7.15 -10.84
N HIS A 25 -6.60 8.15 -10.35
CA HIS A 25 -5.49 7.94 -9.43
C HIS A 25 -5.95 7.28 -8.13
N LEU A 26 -7.01 7.80 -7.49
CA LEU A 26 -7.57 7.18 -6.29
C LEU A 26 -8.00 5.73 -6.53
N SER A 27 -8.70 5.44 -7.63
CA SER A 27 -9.11 4.07 -7.95
C SER A 27 -7.90 3.12 -8.02
N LYS A 28 -6.78 3.60 -8.57
CA LYS A 28 -5.51 2.85 -8.57
C LYS A 28 -4.96 2.66 -7.15
N LEU A 29 -4.93 3.70 -6.33
CA LEU A 29 -4.44 3.62 -4.96
C LEU A 29 -5.24 2.61 -4.11
N PHE A 30 -6.58 2.61 -4.25
CA PHE A 30 -7.45 1.67 -3.56
C PHE A 30 -7.28 0.23 -4.05
N PHE A 31 -7.10 0.03 -5.36
CA PHE A 31 -6.81 -1.30 -5.87
C PHE A 31 -5.45 -1.81 -5.36
N LEU A 32 -4.43 -0.95 -5.33
CA LEU A 32 -3.11 -1.30 -4.81
C LEU A 32 -3.14 -1.58 -3.30
N SER A 33 -3.99 -0.90 -2.51
CA SER A 33 -4.08 -1.19 -1.07
C SER A 33 -4.61 -2.59 -0.86
N TYR A 34 -5.68 -2.97 -1.58
CA TYR A 34 -6.20 -4.35 -1.59
C TYR A 34 -5.14 -5.36 -2.04
N LYS A 35 -4.42 -5.06 -3.13
CA LYS A 35 -3.36 -5.95 -3.65
C LYS A 35 -2.24 -6.14 -2.64
N PHE A 36 -1.73 -5.10 -2.02
CA PHE A 36 -0.56 -5.20 -1.14
C PHE A 36 -0.91 -5.70 0.27
N SER A 37 -2.13 -5.44 0.74
CA SER A 37 -2.69 -6.03 1.97
C SER A 37 -3.17 -7.47 1.81
N GLN A 38 -3.26 -7.96 0.57
CA GLN A 38 -3.86 -9.26 0.24
C GLN A 38 -5.31 -9.37 0.75
N GLY A 39 -6.05 -8.26 0.75
CA GLY A 39 -7.44 -8.19 1.20
C GLY A 39 -7.61 -8.01 2.71
N ASN A 40 -6.55 -7.90 3.51
CA ASN A 40 -6.67 -7.61 4.94
C ASN A 40 -7.10 -6.15 5.17
N GLY A 41 -8.26 -5.93 5.77
CA GLY A 41 -8.78 -4.58 6.06
C GLY A 41 -7.94 -3.78 7.07
N ILE A 42 -7.33 -4.46 8.06
CA ILE A 42 -6.45 -3.80 9.04
C ILE A 42 -5.20 -3.25 8.34
N ASP A 43 -4.59 -4.04 7.46
CA ASP A 43 -3.41 -3.61 6.71
C ASP A 43 -3.77 -2.50 5.69
N GLN A 44 -4.93 -2.60 5.03
CA GLN A 44 -5.43 -1.53 4.16
C GLN A 44 -5.59 -0.21 4.91
N LYS A 45 -6.12 -0.25 6.14
CA LYS A 45 -6.23 0.94 6.99
C LYS A 45 -4.87 1.61 7.22
N TYR A 46 -3.81 0.86 7.50
CA TYR A 46 -2.47 1.45 7.70
C TYR A 46 -1.89 2.01 6.39
N ILE A 47 -2.11 1.34 5.26
CA ILE A 47 -1.73 1.86 3.94
C ILE A 47 -2.45 3.18 3.66
N PHE A 48 -3.73 3.27 3.99
CA PHE A 48 -4.51 4.49 3.83
C PHE A 48 -4.08 5.61 4.78
N GLN A 49 -3.72 5.29 6.03
CA GLN A 49 -3.07 6.26 6.93
C GLN A 49 -1.82 6.83 6.27
N TYR A 50 -0.99 5.99 5.65
CA TYR A 50 0.23 6.44 4.98
C TYR A 50 -0.07 7.34 3.77
N ILE A 51 -1.03 6.98 2.92
CA ILE A 51 -1.44 7.83 1.79
C ILE A 51 -1.93 9.20 2.30
N LYS A 52 -2.62 9.23 3.44
CA LYS A 52 -3.11 10.48 4.04
C LYS A 52 -1.98 11.38 4.57
N THR A 53 -0.85 10.81 5.02
CA THR A 53 0.32 11.63 5.41
C THR A 53 0.96 12.31 4.21
N LYS A 54 0.92 11.66 3.04
CA LYS A 54 1.39 12.24 1.77
C LYS A 54 0.43 13.30 1.21
N HIS A 55 -0.87 13.12 1.45
CA HIS A 55 -1.93 13.98 0.92
C HIS A 55 -2.93 14.44 2.00
N PRO A 56 -2.48 15.27 2.97
CA PRO A 56 -3.30 15.64 4.13
C PRO A 56 -4.58 16.39 3.75
N ASP A 57 -4.57 17.15 2.66
CA ASP A 57 -5.69 17.99 2.24
C ASP A 57 -6.74 17.28 1.38
N TRP A 58 -6.46 16.04 0.95
CA TRP A 58 -7.40 15.29 0.12
C TRP A 58 -8.68 14.97 0.89
N LYS A 59 -9.80 15.39 0.32
CA LYS A 59 -11.15 15.09 0.82
C LYS A 59 -11.96 14.45 -0.28
N LEU A 60 -12.63 13.35 0.05
CA LEU A 60 -13.54 12.70 -0.88
C LEU A 60 -14.92 13.35 -0.79
N THR A 61 -15.52 13.60 -1.95
CA THR A 61 -16.93 13.96 -2.02
C THR A 61 -17.77 12.67 -2.02
N LYS A 62 -19.04 12.77 -1.63
CA LYS A 62 -19.98 11.63 -1.67
C LYS A 62 -20.09 10.99 -3.05
N ASP A 63 -19.95 11.77 -4.12
CA ASP A 63 -20.00 11.24 -5.49
C ASP A 63 -18.71 10.49 -5.84
N MET A 64 -17.55 10.98 -5.37
CA MET A 64 -16.29 10.25 -5.50
C MET A 64 -16.32 8.93 -4.74
N GLU A 65 -16.81 8.92 -3.50
CA GLU A 65 -16.96 7.69 -2.70
C GLU A 65 -17.74 6.61 -3.48
N LYS A 66 -18.91 6.96 -4.05
CA LYS A 66 -19.72 6.02 -4.84
C LYS A 66 -18.97 5.49 -6.07
N VAL A 67 -18.29 6.37 -6.80
CA VAL A 67 -17.56 5.99 -8.01
C VAL A 67 -16.36 5.09 -7.66
N LEU A 68 -15.64 5.41 -6.59
CA LEU A 68 -14.49 4.63 -6.11
C LEU A 68 -14.92 3.25 -5.66
N THR A 69 -15.97 3.15 -4.84
CA THR A 69 -16.53 1.86 -4.42
C THR A 69 -16.88 1.00 -5.63
N ALA A 70 -17.66 1.52 -6.58
CA ALA A 70 -18.07 0.76 -7.76
C ALA A 70 -16.88 0.33 -8.63
N SER A 71 -15.88 1.19 -8.78
CA SER A 71 -14.66 0.89 -9.54
C SER A 71 -13.80 -0.17 -8.85
N LEU A 72 -13.67 -0.08 -7.52
CA LEU A 72 -12.88 -1.01 -6.71
C LEU A 72 -13.51 -2.39 -6.70
N VAL A 73 -14.81 -2.48 -6.44
CA VAL A 73 -15.59 -3.73 -6.52
C VAL A 73 -15.35 -4.41 -7.87
N ARG A 74 -15.54 -3.69 -8.98
CA ARG A 74 -15.34 -4.26 -10.32
C ARG A 74 -13.90 -4.73 -10.55
N SER A 75 -12.92 -3.98 -10.05
CA SER A 75 -11.50 -4.32 -10.23
C SER A 75 -11.10 -5.54 -9.40
N VAL A 76 -11.60 -5.64 -8.17
CA VAL A 76 -11.39 -6.80 -7.29
C VAL A 76 -12.13 -8.02 -7.83
N GLU A 77 -13.38 -7.87 -8.27
CA GLU A 77 -14.13 -8.94 -8.94
C GLU A 77 -13.40 -9.42 -10.18
N TYR A 78 -12.91 -8.55 -11.05
CA TYR A 78 -12.11 -8.97 -12.20
C TYR A 78 -10.83 -9.71 -11.77
N PHE A 79 -10.13 -9.19 -10.77
CA PHE A 79 -8.92 -9.80 -10.22
C PHE A 79 -9.16 -11.17 -9.57
N THR A 80 -10.33 -11.38 -8.96
CA THR A 80 -10.68 -12.61 -8.21
C THR A 80 -11.52 -13.62 -9.01
N SER A 81 -12.30 -13.15 -10.00
CA SER A 81 -13.17 -13.98 -10.87
C SER A 81 -12.39 -14.82 -11.88
N ASN A 82 -11.11 -14.51 -12.10
CA ASN A 82 -10.14 -15.41 -12.77
C ASN A 82 -9.70 -16.62 -11.90
N LYS A 83 -10.47 -16.90 -10.84
CA LYS A 83 -10.58 -18.13 -10.03
C LYS A 83 -9.40 -18.48 -9.10
N GLN A 84 -9.80 -18.87 -7.89
CA GLN A 84 -9.05 -19.43 -6.75
C GLN A 84 -8.22 -18.47 -5.87
N LEU A 85 -8.21 -17.16 -6.14
CA LEU A 85 -7.24 -16.28 -5.46
C LEU A 85 -7.55 -15.99 -3.98
N HIS A 86 -8.79 -15.75 -3.55
CA HIS A 86 -9.04 -15.17 -2.21
C HIS A 86 -10.24 -15.74 -1.43
N GLN A 87 -10.82 -16.88 -1.85
CA GLN A 87 -11.97 -17.48 -1.15
C GLN A 87 -11.68 -18.08 0.24
N GLN A 88 -10.44 -18.05 0.74
CA GLN A 88 -10.09 -18.76 1.98
C GLN A 88 -10.23 -17.95 3.27
N GLU A 89 -10.38 -16.62 3.24
CA GLU A 89 -10.50 -15.83 4.49
C GLU A 89 -11.75 -14.95 4.56
N MET A 90 -12.44 -14.68 3.45
CA MET A 90 -13.70 -13.92 3.43
C MET A 90 -14.85 -14.80 2.97
N SER A 91 -15.92 -14.84 3.76
CA SER A 91 -17.04 -15.76 3.61
C SER A 91 -18.03 -15.30 2.52
N GLY A 92 -17.60 -15.32 1.25
CA GLY A 92 -18.46 -15.11 0.08
C GLY A 92 -18.45 -13.70 -0.52
N GLU A 93 -19.03 -13.55 -1.71
CA GLU A 93 -18.99 -12.32 -2.52
C GLU A 93 -19.63 -11.10 -1.85
N ARG A 94 -20.71 -11.30 -1.07
CA ARG A 94 -21.36 -10.19 -0.34
C ARG A 94 -20.48 -9.60 0.75
N ASP A 95 -19.58 -10.40 1.31
CA ASP A 95 -18.63 -10.01 2.36
C ASP A 95 -17.54 -9.07 1.77
N ILE A 96 -17.11 -9.36 0.54
CA ILE A 96 -16.13 -8.55 -0.19
C ILE A 96 -16.69 -7.16 -0.52
N HIS A 97 -17.91 -7.07 -1.05
CA HIS A 97 -18.51 -5.78 -1.40
C HIS A 97 -18.65 -4.87 -0.17
N ALA A 98 -19.21 -5.40 0.93
CA ALA A 98 -19.37 -4.65 2.17
C ALA A 98 -18.01 -4.22 2.78
N SER A 99 -16.99 -5.08 2.69
CA SER A 99 -15.64 -4.73 3.12
C SER A 99 -15.04 -3.60 2.29
N LEU A 100 -15.11 -3.68 0.95
CA LEU A 100 -14.58 -2.63 0.07
C LEU A 100 -15.31 -1.29 0.26
N GLU A 101 -16.63 -1.32 0.47
CA GLU A 101 -17.42 -0.15 0.86
C GLU A 101 -16.93 0.45 2.18
N SER A 102 -16.71 -0.40 3.18
CA SER A 102 -16.17 0.00 4.48
C SER A 102 -14.79 0.64 4.34
N GLU A 103 -13.92 0.13 3.46
CA GLU A 103 -12.59 0.70 3.24
C GLU A 103 -12.62 2.10 2.60
N VAL A 104 -13.47 2.31 1.59
CA VAL A 104 -13.68 3.65 1.00
C VAL A 104 -14.25 4.61 2.04
N PHE A 105 -15.21 4.16 2.85
CA PHE A 105 -15.75 4.95 3.94
C PHE A 105 -14.70 5.29 5.00
N ASN A 106 -13.85 4.34 5.37
CA ASN A 106 -12.79 4.53 6.37
C ASN A 106 -11.79 5.57 5.90
N PHE A 107 -11.34 5.49 4.64
CA PHE A 107 -10.46 6.50 4.05
C PHE A 107 -11.10 7.88 4.04
N ALA A 108 -12.37 7.98 3.63
CA ALA A 108 -13.08 9.24 3.50
C ALA A 108 -13.36 9.92 4.85
N HIS A 109 -13.74 9.15 5.88
CA HIS A 109 -14.37 9.70 7.08
C HIS A 109 -13.72 9.32 8.41
N GLN A 110 -13.11 8.14 8.50
CA GLN A 110 -12.54 7.66 9.77
C GLN A 110 -11.10 8.13 9.97
N LEU A 111 -10.29 8.12 8.91
CA LEU A 111 -8.91 8.58 9.00
C LEU A 111 -8.77 10.05 9.36
N GLU A 112 -9.77 10.89 9.04
CA GLU A 112 -9.78 12.29 9.48
C GLU A 112 -9.89 12.44 11.01
N LYS A 113 -10.37 11.41 11.71
CA LYS A 113 -10.65 11.45 13.15
C LYS A 113 -9.62 10.69 13.99
N GLU A 114 -8.81 9.88 13.33
CA GLU A 114 -7.80 9.07 14.02
C GLU A 114 -6.47 9.82 14.08
N PRO A 115 -5.81 9.87 15.25
CA PRO A 115 -4.46 10.40 15.33
C PRO A 115 -3.53 9.52 14.50
N GLU A 116 -2.62 10.16 13.76
CA GLU A 116 -1.59 9.46 13.01
C GLU A 116 -0.80 8.53 13.94
N SER A 117 -0.61 7.28 13.50
CA SER A 117 0.17 6.30 14.24
C SER A 117 1.63 6.74 14.30
N LYS A 118 2.14 7.09 15.50
CA LYS A 118 3.53 7.55 15.72
C LYS A 118 4.64 6.60 15.22
N ASN A 119 4.29 5.37 14.85
CA ASN A 119 5.20 4.34 14.34
C ASN A 119 4.66 3.69 13.04
N LEU A 120 3.98 4.46 12.18
CA LEU A 120 3.28 3.91 11.01
C LEU A 120 4.18 3.06 10.11
N ILE A 121 5.41 3.52 9.81
CA ILE A 121 6.36 2.75 9.00
C ILE A 121 6.72 1.42 9.64
N LYS A 122 6.93 1.39 10.96
CA LYS A 122 7.21 0.14 11.68
C LYS A 122 6.05 -0.85 11.55
N ILE A 123 4.81 -0.37 11.71
CA ILE A 123 3.60 -1.20 11.54
C ILE A 123 3.52 -1.73 10.11
N LEU A 124 3.81 -0.89 9.11
CA LEU A 124 3.82 -1.32 7.70
C LEU A 124 4.93 -2.33 7.40
N VAL A 125 6.10 -2.22 8.04
CA VAL A 125 7.18 -3.22 7.96
C VAL A 125 6.68 -4.56 8.49
N GLU A 126 6.13 -4.59 9.71
CA GLU A 126 5.57 -5.81 10.34
C GLU A 126 4.48 -6.44 9.45
N SER A 127 3.60 -5.61 8.89
CA SER A 127 2.51 -6.02 8.00
C SER A 127 3.02 -6.64 6.69
N VAL A 128 3.96 -5.98 6.01
CA VAL A 128 4.49 -6.43 4.72
C VAL A 128 5.35 -7.69 4.89
N VAL A 129 6.22 -7.73 5.91
CA VAL A 129 7.04 -8.92 6.22
C VAL A 129 6.15 -10.09 6.61
N GLY A 130 5.18 -9.87 7.52
CA GLY A 130 4.24 -10.91 7.94
C GLY A 130 3.41 -11.46 6.78
N SER A 131 2.95 -10.58 5.89
CA SER A 131 2.18 -10.97 4.71
C SER A 131 3.00 -11.75 3.68
N ASP A 132 4.21 -11.29 3.34
CA ASP A 132 5.11 -12.03 2.45
C ASP A 132 5.45 -13.41 3.06
N TYR A 133 5.78 -13.46 4.35
CA TYR A 133 6.09 -14.71 5.05
C TYR A 133 4.91 -15.70 5.02
N LYS A 134 3.71 -15.25 5.40
CA LYS A 134 2.50 -16.08 5.40
C LYS A 134 2.24 -16.71 4.04
N PHE A 135 2.35 -15.95 2.96
CA PHE A 135 2.04 -16.45 1.63
C PHE A 135 3.18 -17.28 1.01
N LEU A 136 4.42 -16.82 1.09
CA LEU A 136 5.52 -17.47 0.39
C LEU A 136 6.02 -18.72 1.12
N ILE A 137 5.99 -18.71 2.45
CA ILE A 137 6.53 -19.78 3.28
C ILE A 137 5.38 -20.65 3.80
N SER A 138 4.43 -20.07 4.55
CA SER A 138 3.40 -20.88 5.21
C SER A 138 2.37 -21.48 4.24
N LYS A 139 1.97 -20.73 3.20
CA LYS A 139 1.07 -21.22 2.15
C LYS A 139 1.80 -21.85 0.95
N GLY A 140 3.12 -21.69 0.85
CA GLY A 140 3.93 -22.24 -0.24
C GLY A 140 3.77 -21.52 -1.58
N GLY A 141 3.37 -20.25 -1.56
CA GLY A 141 3.18 -19.41 -2.74
C GLY A 141 1.87 -18.61 -2.69
N ARG A 142 1.86 -17.50 -3.42
CA ARG A 142 0.66 -16.70 -3.69
C ARG A 142 -0.20 -17.43 -4.73
N PRO A 143 -1.50 -17.63 -4.47
CA PRO A 143 -2.39 -18.15 -5.50
C PRO A 143 -2.44 -17.10 -6.62
N ARG A 144 -2.09 -17.51 -7.84
CA ARG A 144 -2.11 -16.66 -9.05
C ARG A 144 -2.67 -17.48 -10.20
N SER A 145 -3.49 -16.87 -11.05
CA SER A 145 -4.06 -17.56 -12.21
C SER A 145 -2.99 -17.71 -13.30
N GLU A 146 -2.77 -18.93 -13.81
CA GLU A 146 -1.90 -19.18 -14.97
C GLU A 146 -2.44 -18.52 -16.27
N SER A 147 -3.72 -18.19 -16.30
CA SER A 147 -4.39 -17.55 -17.43
C SER A 147 -4.22 -16.02 -17.40
N ASP A 148 -3.06 -15.54 -17.86
CA ASP A 148 -2.91 -14.39 -18.77
C ASP A 148 -1.51 -13.75 -18.64
N ARG A 149 -0.66 -14.02 -19.64
CA ARG A 149 0.63 -13.39 -19.98
C ARG A 149 1.71 -13.35 -18.87
N PRO A 150 3.00 -13.58 -19.20
CA PRO A 150 4.09 -13.43 -18.24
C PRO A 150 4.20 -11.96 -17.86
N THR A 151 3.59 -11.63 -16.74
CA THR A 151 3.60 -10.33 -16.09
C THR A 151 4.06 -10.58 -14.66
N SER A 152 4.51 -9.55 -13.94
CA SER A 152 4.88 -9.71 -12.53
C SER A 152 3.74 -10.25 -11.65
N THR A 153 2.52 -10.39 -12.17
CA THR A 153 1.34 -10.98 -11.55
C THR A 153 1.17 -12.49 -11.77
N SER A 154 2.05 -13.17 -12.51
CA SER A 154 1.98 -14.64 -12.71
C SER A 154 2.92 -15.44 -11.80
N ASP A 155 3.90 -14.80 -11.17
CA ASP A 155 4.89 -15.49 -10.31
C ASP A 155 4.35 -15.79 -8.90
N SER A 156 4.03 -17.04 -8.59
CA SER A 156 3.53 -17.44 -7.27
C SER A 156 4.50 -17.15 -6.12
N PHE A 157 5.79 -16.97 -6.37
CA PHE A 157 6.79 -16.71 -5.33
C PHE A 157 7.25 -15.25 -5.28
N LEU A 158 6.51 -14.33 -5.89
CA LEU A 158 6.84 -12.92 -5.83
C LEU A 158 6.68 -12.37 -4.40
N SER A 159 7.79 -12.02 -3.77
CA SER A 159 7.80 -11.16 -2.58
C SER A 159 7.59 -9.71 -3.01
N HIS A 160 6.57 -9.07 -2.43
CA HIS A 160 6.34 -7.65 -2.68
C HIS A 160 7.44 -6.80 -2.04
N LEU A 161 7.90 -7.18 -0.85
CA LEU A 161 8.98 -6.50 -0.15
C LEU A 161 10.29 -6.51 -0.96
N ILE A 162 10.68 -7.69 -1.46
CA ILE A 162 11.89 -7.82 -2.26
C ILE A 162 11.74 -7.06 -3.58
N TYR A 163 10.67 -7.31 -4.33
CA TYR A 163 10.53 -6.79 -5.68
C TYR A 163 10.35 -5.26 -5.71
N TYR A 164 9.47 -4.70 -4.89
CA TYR A 164 9.20 -3.26 -4.91
C TYR A 164 10.10 -2.48 -3.94
N GLY A 165 10.49 -3.08 -2.81
CA GLY A 165 11.38 -2.45 -1.82
C GLY A 165 12.85 -2.57 -2.20
N PHE A 166 13.43 -3.76 -2.03
CA PHE A 166 14.87 -3.95 -2.19
C PHE A 166 15.36 -3.77 -3.63
N LEU A 167 14.64 -4.31 -4.61
CA LEU A 167 14.99 -4.17 -6.04
C LEU A 167 14.51 -2.86 -6.66
N GLY A 168 13.65 -2.10 -5.96
CA GLY A 168 13.20 -0.77 -6.39
C GLY A 168 12.32 -0.75 -7.64
N HIS A 169 11.66 -1.86 -7.99
CA HIS A 169 10.72 -1.87 -9.11
C HIS A 169 9.54 -0.94 -8.83
N LYS A 170 8.99 -0.36 -9.90
CA LYS A 170 7.87 0.58 -9.82
C LYS A 170 6.53 -0.14 -9.68
N THR A 171 5.75 0.27 -8.69
CA THR A 171 4.33 -0.11 -8.54
C THR A 171 3.43 0.64 -9.53
N GLY A 172 3.95 1.77 -10.04
CA GLY A 172 3.24 2.70 -10.90
C GLY A 172 2.43 3.75 -10.14
N ALA A 173 2.42 3.74 -8.80
CA ALA A 173 1.88 4.81 -7.97
C ALA A 173 2.99 5.31 -7.04
N GLU A 174 3.26 6.62 -7.08
CA GLU A 174 4.39 7.22 -6.36
C GLU A 174 4.28 6.99 -4.85
N GLU A 175 3.07 7.05 -4.30
CA GLU A 175 2.80 6.81 -2.88
C GLU A 175 3.26 5.42 -2.44
N TYR A 176 3.07 4.40 -3.28
CA TYR A 176 3.49 3.05 -2.95
C TYR A 176 4.99 2.84 -3.16
N ASP A 177 5.57 3.46 -4.19
CA ASP A 177 7.02 3.43 -4.41
C ASP A 177 7.76 4.09 -3.23
N ASP A 178 7.22 5.19 -2.72
CA ASP A 178 7.70 5.88 -1.52
C ASP A 178 7.54 5.02 -0.27
N MET A 179 6.37 4.39 -0.10
CA MET A 179 6.11 3.50 1.03
C MET A 179 7.09 2.34 1.08
N PHE A 180 7.32 1.64 -0.05
CA PHE A 180 8.25 0.53 -0.11
C PHE A 180 9.70 0.99 0.13
N ARG A 181 10.08 2.16 -0.37
CA ARG A 181 11.39 2.75 -0.07
C ARG A 181 11.57 3.01 1.43
N GLU A 182 10.60 3.66 2.07
CA GLU A 182 10.66 3.95 3.51
C GLU A 182 10.67 2.68 4.37
N ILE A 183 9.91 1.66 3.99
CA ILE A 183 9.95 0.32 4.61
C ILE A 183 11.35 -0.27 4.51
N THR A 184 11.96 -0.27 3.31
CA THR A 184 13.29 -0.81 3.10
C THR A 184 14.35 -0.02 3.86
N ASP A 185 14.27 1.31 3.88
CA ASP A 185 15.19 2.15 4.65
C ASP A 185 15.08 1.88 6.16
N HIS A 186 13.87 1.65 6.67
CA HIS A 186 13.64 1.25 8.06
C HIS A 186 14.29 -0.11 8.39
N ILE A 187 14.18 -1.07 7.48
CA ILE A 187 14.82 -2.39 7.60
C ILE A 187 16.34 -2.28 7.59
N ARG A 188 16.91 -1.54 6.63
CA ARG A 188 18.36 -1.32 6.50
C ARG A 188 18.96 -0.61 7.72
N ALA A 189 18.17 0.22 8.41
CA ALA A 189 18.57 0.83 9.67
C ALA A 189 18.59 -0.15 10.87
N GLY A 190 18.27 -1.43 10.67
CA GLY A 190 18.29 -2.45 11.72
C GLY A 190 17.10 -2.38 12.69
N ASN A 191 16.06 -1.61 12.37
CA ASN A 191 14.90 -1.41 13.24
C ASN A 191 13.85 -2.54 13.14
N LEU A 192 14.31 -3.79 13.08
CA LEU A 192 13.45 -4.98 13.02
C LEU A 192 13.37 -5.69 14.36
N SER A 193 12.21 -6.27 14.65
CA SER A 193 12.10 -7.25 15.73
C SER A 193 12.90 -8.51 15.36
N GLY A 194 13.34 -9.28 16.35
CA GLY A 194 14.04 -10.55 16.08
C GLY A 194 13.17 -11.56 15.31
N GLU A 195 11.85 -11.53 15.53
CA GLU A 195 10.90 -12.36 14.79
C GLU A 195 10.80 -11.94 13.32
N ASP A 196 10.65 -10.65 13.04
CA ASP A 196 10.55 -10.16 11.66
C ASP A 196 11.86 -10.28 10.90
N LEU A 197 13.00 -10.17 11.59
CA LEU A 197 14.31 -10.46 10.99
C LEU A 197 14.41 -11.93 10.55
N ASN A 198 13.93 -12.88 11.36
CA ASN A 198 13.93 -14.29 10.98
C ASN A 198 12.99 -14.54 9.79
N ARG A 199 11.78 -13.95 9.80
CA ARG A 199 10.86 -14.02 8.67
C ARG A 199 11.48 -13.43 7.39
N LEU A 200 12.16 -12.30 7.49
CA LEU A 200 12.86 -11.67 6.36
C LEU A 200 13.96 -12.57 5.79
N LYS A 201 14.75 -13.23 6.65
CA LYS A 201 15.77 -14.20 6.20
C LYS A 201 15.15 -15.35 5.40
N GLU A 202 14.02 -15.89 5.84
CA GLU A 202 13.32 -16.96 5.12
C GLU A 202 12.72 -16.46 3.79
N ILE A 203 12.15 -15.25 3.77
CA ILE A 203 11.66 -14.61 2.54
C ILE A 203 12.80 -14.46 1.52
N VAL A 204 13.96 -13.93 1.94
CA VAL A 204 15.14 -13.76 1.07
C VAL A 204 15.65 -15.11 0.58
N PHE A 205 15.68 -16.14 1.44
CA PHE A 205 16.07 -17.49 1.05
C PHE A 205 15.17 -18.03 -0.07
N VAL A 206 13.85 -18.00 0.12
CA VAL A 206 12.89 -18.45 -0.90
C VAL A 206 13.01 -17.62 -2.17
N TRP A 207 13.17 -16.31 -2.06
CA TRP A 207 13.37 -15.43 -3.21
C TRP A 207 14.61 -15.85 -4.02
N ASN A 208 15.75 -16.02 -3.36
CA ASN A 208 17.02 -16.36 -4.02
C ASN A 208 16.99 -17.74 -4.69
N GLU A 209 16.21 -18.68 -4.17
CA GLU A 209 15.98 -20.00 -4.77
C GLU A 209 15.07 -19.92 -6.01
N LYS A 210 14.05 -19.06 -5.99
CA LYS A 210 13.06 -18.94 -7.07
C LYS A 210 13.46 -17.95 -8.16
N HIS A 211 14.31 -16.97 -7.82
CA HIS A 211 14.76 -15.89 -8.69
C HIS A 211 16.29 -15.78 -8.68
N PRO A 212 17.02 -16.80 -9.16
CA PRO A 212 18.47 -16.86 -9.05
C PRO A 212 19.21 -15.72 -9.79
N ASP A 213 18.56 -15.08 -10.77
CA ASP A 213 19.10 -13.95 -11.52
C ASP A 213 18.87 -12.59 -10.83
N GLN A 214 18.11 -12.56 -9.73
CA GLN A 214 17.73 -11.34 -9.00
C GLN A 214 18.03 -11.48 -7.50
N LYS A 215 19.10 -12.21 -7.16
CA LYS A 215 19.45 -12.51 -5.76
C LYS A 215 19.73 -11.24 -4.96
N ILE A 216 19.35 -11.30 -3.69
CA ILE A 216 19.68 -10.30 -2.69
C ILE A 216 20.63 -10.90 -1.66
N ASP A 217 21.64 -10.12 -1.31
CA ASP A 217 22.52 -10.37 -0.18
C ASP A 217 22.03 -9.55 1.01
N LEU A 218 21.30 -10.19 1.91
CA LEU A 218 20.68 -9.51 3.05
C LEU A 218 21.74 -8.94 4.02
N GLU A 219 22.90 -9.58 4.17
CA GLU A 219 23.96 -9.07 5.06
C GLU A 219 24.53 -7.76 4.54
N LYS A 220 24.72 -7.67 3.22
CA LYS A 220 25.12 -6.44 2.55
C LYS A 220 24.06 -5.35 2.67
N GLU A 221 22.79 -5.69 2.52
CA GLU A 221 21.69 -4.74 2.64
C GLU A 221 21.56 -4.17 4.06
N LEU A 222 21.80 -4.98 5.09
CA LEU A 222 21.74 -4.54 6.49
C LEU A 222 23.04 -3.88 6.98
N GLY A 223 24.09 -3.82 6.14
CA GLY A 223 25.33 -3.13 6.45
C GLY A 223 26.18 -3.78 7.54
N ALA A 224 26.27 -5.13 7.55
CA ALA A 224 27.08 -6.01 8.41
C ALA A 224 27.91 -5.32 9.52
N GLU A 225 27.56 -5.47 10.81
CA GLU A 225 27.55 -6.73 11.58
C GLU A 225 26.18 -7.02 12.23
N VAL A 226 25.53 -8.14 11.85
CA VAL A 226 24.38 -8.74 12.57
C VAL A 226 24.73 -10.16 12.99
#